data_AF-Q0CNE8-F1
#
_entry.id   AF-Q0CNE8-F1
#
_cell.length_a   1.000
_cell.length_b   1.000
_cell.length_c   1.000
_cell.angle_alpha   90.00
_cell.angle_beta   90.00
_cell.angle_gamma   90.00
#
_symmetry.space_group_name_H-M   'P 1'
#
loop_
_entity.id
_entity.type
_entity.pdbx_description
1 polymer ?
#
loop_
_entity_poly.entity_id
_entity_poly.type
_entity_poly.pdbx_seq_one_letter_code
_entity_poly.pdbx_strand_id
1 'polypeptide(L)'
;MYVYAFPFTWASTLEYVLSIAQREQACIENLPRFPRPEGIFGGPGSYQPTAAKKLAVLQDFRKVASFLLPRDKAVEIPVLWHTDLHPDNIFVDPDNPSKVVSIIDWQSVHIAPLFQQPATPAFLDFEGPKPDEGVSAPSMPENFEVLSAAEQAQAKTLQTQQSLYKLYEIQSARQNKEVFKALQYSSSLGSQIISLVSQVFNAGEPIIRGQLIQLAQEWDRIVGKDRQTCPLSVTPDDIREQEHDLQKWEEGVQLMEDVLDSLGGVENGWQGWVSHEDYDQMRDKLAAVKEQFLDHMAGSLEEREAWSRVWPFQD
;
A
#
# COMPACT_ATOMS: atom_id res chain seq x y z
N MET A 1 -1.95 -0.13 17.77
CA MET A 1 -3.20 -0.42 17.03
C MET A 1 -4.34 0.22 17.80
N TYR A 2 -4.82 1.39 17.38
CA TYR A 2 -5.97 2.05 18.01
C TYR A 2 -7.24 1.44 17.41
N VAL A 3 -7.89 0.53 18.13
CA VAL A 3 -9.16 -0.07 17.70
C VAL A 3 -10.30 0.85 18.16
N TYR A 4 -10.65 1.82 17.33
CA TYR A 4 -11.97 2.43 17.42
C TYR A 4 -12.98 1.41 16.88
N ALA A 5 -13.64 0.70 17.79
CA ALA A 5 -14.76 -0.16 17.44
C ALA A 5 -15.96 0.72 17.08
N PHE A 6 -16.08 1.08 15.80
CA PHE A 6 -17.30 1.69 15.31
C PHE A 6 -18.37 0.60 15.13
N PRO A 7 -19.56 0.75 15.72
CA PRO A 7 -20.67 -0.19 15.56
C PRO A 7 -21.34 0.05 14.21
N PHE A 8 -20.67 -0.27 13.11
CA PHE A 8 -21.28 -0.25 11.79
C PHE A 8 -21.65 -1.68 11.40
N THR A 9 -22.93 -2.01 11.55
CA THR A 9 -23.53 -3.06 10.73
C THR A 9 -23.84 -2.46 9.37
N TRP A 10 -23.11 -2.85 8.34
CA TRP A 10 -23.29 -2.36 6.97
C TRP A 10 -24.29 -3.25 6.24
N ALA A 11 -25.30 -2.64 5.60
CA ALA A 11 -26.32 -3.35 4.82
C ALA A 11 -25.93 -3.53 3.35
N SER A 12 -24.86 -2.87 2.90
CA SER A 12 -24.35 -2.97 1.53
C SER A 12 -22.85 -2.72 1.45
N THR A 13 -22.25 -3.13 0.33
CA THR A 13 -20.86 -2.83 -0.04
C THR A 13 -20.55 -1.33 -0.03
N LEU A 14 -21.50 -0.51 -0.52
CA LEU A 14 -21.32 0.94 -0.54
C LEU A 14 -21.26 1.50 0.88
N GLU A 15 -22.14 1.04 1.77
CA GLU A 15 -22.11 1.43 3.18
C GLU A 15 -20.81 0.99 3.86
N TYR A 16 -20.31 -0.22 3.56
CA TYR A 16 -19.02 -0.69 4.05
C TYR A 16 -17.90 0.28 3.65
N VAL A 17 -17.78 0.59 2.36
CA VAL A 17 -16.73 1.46 1.81
C VAL A 17 -16.86 2.90 2.35
N LEU A 18 -18.08 3.43 2.49
CA LEU A 18 -18.31 4.75 3.10
C LEU A 18 -18.00 4.76 4.60
N SER A 19 -18.22 3.65 5.31
CA SER A 19 -17.90 3.54 6.73
C SER A 19 -16.40 3.58 6.99
N ILE A 20 -15.57 3.09 6.06
CA ILE A 20 -14.11 3.25 6.09
C ILE A 20 -13.76 4.74 6.06
N ALA A 21 -14.29 5.49 5.08
CA ALA A 21 -14.06 6.93 5.01
C ALA A 21 -14.57 7.69 6.24
N GLN A 22 -15.63 7.21 6.89
CA GLN A 22 -16.14 7.78 8.14
C GLN A 22 -15.21 7.49 9.33
N ARG A 23 -14.69 6.27 9.44
CA ARG A 23 -13.67 5.91 10.44
C ARG A 23 -12.44 6.79 10.31
N GLU A 24 -11.92 6.94 9.09
CA GLU A 24 -10.73 7.76 8.84
C GLU A 24 -10.97 9.24 9.14
N GLN A 25 -12.13 9.79 8.76
CA GLN A 25 -12.51 11.15 9.14
C GLN A 25 -12.51 11.31 10.66
N ALA A 26 -13.12 10.36 11.39
CA ALA A 26 -13.17 10.43 12.84
C ALA A 26 -11.76 10.35 13.47
N CYS A 27 -10.85 9.54 12.92
CA CYS A 27 -9.45 9.52 13.33
C CYS A 27 -8.78 10.90 13.11
N ILE A 28 -8.95 11.50 11.94
CA ILE A 28 -8.37 12.81 11.60
C ILE A 28 -8.90 13.92 12.52
N GLU A 29 -10.19 13.91 12.85
CA GLU A 29 -10.84 14.95 13.66
C GLU A 29 -10.55 14.82 15.16
N ASN A 30 -10.37 13.60 15.66
CA ASN A 30 -10.29 13.34 17.10
C ASN A 30 -8.88 13.02 17.61
N LEU A 31 -7.92 12.70 16.74
CA LEU A 31 -6.57 12.34 17.15
C LEU A 31 -5.59 13.51 16.95
N PRO A 32 -4.67 13.73 17.90
CA PRO A 32 -3.84 14.93 17.94
C PRO A 32 -2.70 14.94 16.90
N ARG A 33 -2.33 13.76 16.36
CA ARG A 33 -1.22 13.58 15.42
C ARG A 33 -1.51 12.43 14.47
N PHE A 34 -1.03 12.55 13.23
CA PHE A 34 -0.98 11.46 12.28
C PHE A 34 0.16 10.51 12.69
N PRO A 35 -0.14 9.27 13.10
CA PRO A 35 0.89 8.35 13.53
C PRO A 35 1.63 7.81 12.29
N ARG A 36 2.95 7.64 12.43
CA ARG A 36 3.79 6.83 11.54
C ARG A 36 3.61 7.13 10.04
N PRO A 37 3.89 8.37 9.59
CA PRO A 37 3.98 8.61 8.16
C PRO A 37 5.03 7.70 7.52
N GLU A 38 4.74 7.19 6.31
CA GLU A 38 5.69 6.46 5.46
C GLU A 38 6.72 7.44 4.85
N GLY A 39 7.41 8.20 5.69
CA GLY A 39 8.33 9.27 5.30
C GLY A 39 8.63 10.25 6.43
N ILE A 40 9.65 11.09 6.25
CA ILE A 40 9.98 12.20 7.16
C ILE A 40 9.33 13.48 6.63
N PHE A 41 8.21 13.87 7.23
CA PHE A 41 7.41 15.04 6.83
C PHE A 41 7.32 16.08 7.93
N GLY A 42 6.95 17.30 7.57
CA GLY A 42 6.72 18.37 8.55
C GLY A 42 7.95 19.22 8.86
N GLY A 43 9.13 18.86 8.35
CA GLY A 43 10.34 19.66 8.45
C GLY A 43 10.34 20.90 7.54
N PRO A 44 11.27 21.85 7.74
CA PRO A 44 11.46 23.01 6.87
C PRO A 44 11.50 22.63 5.38
N GLY A 45 10.72 23.34 4.56
CA GLY A 45 10.67 23.13 3.10
C GLY A 45 9.95 21.86 2.62
N SER A 46 9.80 20.85 3.47
CA SER A 46 9.21 19.54 3.16
C SER A 46 7.69 19.55 3.00
N TYR A 47 7.13 18.39 2.60
CA TYR A 47 5.69 18.18 2.57
C TYR A 47 5.07 18.35 3.97
N GLN A 48 3.92 19.02 4.03
CA GLN A 48 3.19 19.30 5.26
C GLN A 48 1.82 18.61 5.20
N PRO A 49 1.68 17.42 5.81
CA PRO A 49 0.38 16.77 5.89
C PRO A 49 -0.57 17.60 6.75
N THR A 50 -1.81 17.79 6.28
CA THR A 50 -2.80 18.58 7.04
C THR A 50 -4.12 17.84 7.15
N ALA A 51 -4.81 18.05 8.27
CA ALA A 51 -6.17 17.53 8.45
C ALA A 51 -7.10 18.01 7.31
N ALA A 52 -6.95 19.26 6.87
CA ALA A 52 -7.75 19.82 5.78
C ALA A 52 -7.58 19.05 4.46
N LYS A 53 -6.34 18.78 4.02
CA LYS A 53 -6.07 18.03 2.79
C LYS A 53 -6.56 16.58 2.88
N LYS A 54 -6.34 15.92 4.02
CA LYS A 54 -6.86 14.56 4.28
C LYS A 54 -8.39 14.50 4.27
N LEU A 55 -9.07 15.47 4.89
CA LEU A 55 -10.54 15.55 4.87
C LEU A 55 -11.08 15.87 3.48
N ALA A 56 -10.39 16.69 2.69
CA ALA A 56 -10.80 17.02 1.33
C ALA A 56 -10.83 15.77 0.42
N VAL A 57 -9.78 14.94 0.45
CA VAL A 57 -9.76 13.69 -0.34
C VAL A 57 -10.86 12.71 0.09
N LEU A 58 -11.20 12.65 1.39
CA LEU A 58 -12.32 11.85 1.88
C LEU A 58 -13.67 12.37 1.39
N GLN A 59 -13.84 13.69 1.32
CA GLN A 59 -15.07 14.30 0.80
C GLN A 59 -15.24 14.01 -0.70
N ASP A 60 -14.17 14.13 -1.48
CA ASP A 60 -14.19 13.82 -2.91
C ASP A 60 -14.42 12.33 -3.15
N PHE A 61 -13.76 11.46 -2.39
CA PHE A 61 -14.01 10.02 -2.43
C PHE A 61 -15.49 9.67 -2.24
N ARG A 62 -16.18 10.27 -1.26
CA ARG A 62 -17.61 10.02 -1.01
C ARG A 62 -18.50 10.36 -2.19
N LYS A 63 -18.14 11.35 -3.00
CA LYS A 63 -18.89 11.73 -4.22
C LYS A 63 -18.80 10.64 -5.29
N VAL A 64 -17.70 9.88 -5.31
CA VAL A 64 -17.41 8.91 -6.37
C VAL A 64 -17.49 7.44 -5.93
N ALA A 65 -17.58 7.15 -4.62
CA ALA A 65 -17.47 5.80 -4.06
C ALA A 65 -18.37 4.75 -4.74
N SER A 66 -19.62 5.10 -5.05
CA SER A 66 -20.56 4.19 -5.72
C SER A 66 -20.17 3.79 -7.13
N PHE A 67 -19.37 4.62 -7.82
CA PHE A 67 -18.90 4.37 -9.18
C PHE A 67 -17.60 3.58 -9.21
N LEU A 68 -16.90 3.53 -8.07
CA LEU A 68 -15.67 2.76 -7.95
C LEU A 68 -15.96 1.28 -7.76
N LEU A 69 -17.07 0.91 -7.12
CA LEU A 69 -17.43 -0.48 -6.82
C LEU A 69 -17.39 -1.42 -8.04
N PRO A 70 -17.07 -2.71 -7.83
CA PRO A 70 -17.14 -3.71 -8.90
C PRO A 70 -18.51 -3.73 -9.58
N ARG A 71 -18.51 -3.93 -10.90
CA ARG A 71 -19.76 -4.16 -11.64
C ARG A 71 -20.31 -5.56 -11.41
N ASP A 72 -19.43 -6.53 -11.13
CA ASP A 72 -19.80 -7.90 -10.84
C ASP A 72 -20.15 -8.06 -9.35
N LYS A 73 -21.42 -8.31 -9.05
CA LYS A 73 -21.90 -8.48 -7.68
C LYS A 73 -21.39 -9.76 -7.00
N ALA A 74 -20.83 -10.71 -7.75
CA ALA A 74 -20.25 -11.93 -7.18
C ALA A 74 -19.03 -11.65 -6.29
N VAL A 75 -18.34 -10.51 -6.49
CA VAL A 75 -17.18 -10.11 -5.67
C VAL A 75 -17.54 -9.13 -4.55
N GLU A 76 -18.83 -8.79 -4.39
CA GLU A 76 -19.31 -7.91 -3.31
C GLU A 76 -19.72 -8.66 -2.05
N ILE A 77 -19.61 -9.99 -2.05
CA ILE A 77 -20.00 -10.83 -0.91
C ILE A 77 -19.08 -10.59 0.31
N PRO A 78 -19.63 -10.54 1.54
CA PRO A 78 -18.81 -10.45 2.74
C PRO A 78 -18.09 -11.78 2.99
N VAL A 79 -16.78 -11.74 3.14
CA VAL A 79 -15.96 -12.92 3.43
C VAL A 79 -14.99 -12.63 4.55
N LEU A 80 -14.55 -13.68 5.24
CA LEU A 80 -13.38 -13.65 6.10
C LEU A 80 -12.19 -14.16 5.28
N TRP A 81 -11.13 -13.35 5.13
CA TRP A 81 -9.96 -13.70 4.35
C TRP A 81 -8.68 -13.46 5.16
N HIS A 82 -7.67 -14.30 4.95
CA HIS A 82 -6.34 -14.09 5.53
C HIS A 82 -5.53 -13.20 4.58
N THR A 83 -5.31 -11.94 4.97
CA THR A 83 -4.69 -10.91 4.12
C THR A 83 -3.17 -10.85 4.25
N ASP A 84 -2.56 -11.65 5.14
CA ASP A 84 -1.12 -11.58 5.45
C ASP A 84 -0.45 -12.96 5.33
N LEU A 85 -0.68 -13.61 4.19
CA LEU A 85 -0.24 -14.97 3.96
C LEU A 85 1.21 -15.00 3.43
N HIS A 86 2.17 -15.07 4.35
CA HIS A 86 3.61 -15.25 4.09
C HIS A 86 4.14 -16.55 4.73
N PRO A 87 5.39 -17.00 4.43
CA PRO A 87 5.90 -18.29 4.87
C PRO A 87 5.85 -18.52 6.40
N ASP A 88 6.13 -17.49 7.20
CA ASP A 88 6.14 -17.64 8.67
C ASP A 88 4.72 -17.84 9.26
N ASN A 89 3.68 -17.54 8.48
CA ASN A 89 2.29 -17.78 8.84
C ASN A 89 1.76 -19.14 8.37
N ILE A 90 2.58 -19.96 7.71
CA ILE A 90 2.20 -21.27 7.15
C ILE A 90 3.05 -22.38 7.78
N PHE A 91 2.40 -23.29 8.50
CA PHE A 91 3.03 -24.52 8.97
C PHE A 91 2.79 -25.65 7.97
N VAL A 92 3.85 -26.38 7.64
CA VAL A 92 3.82 -27.57 6.78
C VAL A 92 4.25 -28.82 7.54
N ASP A 93 3.84 -29.98 7.02
CA ASP A 93 4.22 -31.28 7.57
C ASP A 93 5.75 -31.49 7.37
N PRO A 94 6.54 -31.77 8.43
CA PRO A 94 7.98 -31.95 8.30
C PRO A 94 8.36 -33.17 7.46
N ASP A 95 7.51 -34.20 7.44
CA ASP A 95 7.72 -35.41 6.63
C ASP A 95 7.19 -35.23 5.18
N ASN A 96 6.31 -34.24 4.96
CA ASN A 96 5.80 -33.88 3.63
C ASN A 96 5.52 -32.37 3.49
N PRO A 97 6.53 -31.54 3.14
CA PRO A 97 6.39 -30.08 3.06
C PRO A 97 5.35 -29.57 2.06
N SER A 98 4.82 -30.42 1.17
CA SER A 98 3.71 -30.04 0.26
C SER A 98 2.35 -29.94 0.96
N LYS A 99 2.24 -30.44 2.20
CA LYS A 99 1.01 -30.46 2.97
C LYS A 99 1.03 -29.36 4.02
N VAL A 100 0.15 -28.37 3.85
CA VAL A 100 -0.15 -27.36 4.87
C VAL A 100 -0.87 -28.03 6.04
N VAL A 101 -0.36 -27.85 7.26
CA VAL A 101 -0.94 -28.39 8.51
C VAL A 101 -1.67 -27.32 9.32
N SER A 102 -1.24 -26.06 9.23
CA SER A 102 -1.89 -24.94 9.93
C SER A 102 -1.57 -23.61 9.26
N ILE A 103 -2.48 -22.65 9.39
CA ILE A 103 -2.28 -21.23 9.07
C ILE A 103 -2.55 -20.44 10.35
N ILE A 104 -1.64 -19.56 10.74
CA ILE A 104 -1.74 -18.76 11.97
C ILE A 104 -1.99 -17.28 11.66
N ASP A 105 -1.88 -16.43 12.68
CA ASP A 105 -2.00 -14.97 12.57
C ASP A 105 -3.34 -14.45 12.03
N TRP A 106 -4.43 -15.05 12.52
CA TRP A 106 -5.79 -14.62 12.19
C TRP A 106 -6.25 -13.39 12.99
N GLN A 107 -5.40 -12.77 13.81
CA GLN A 107 -5.81 -11.72 14.75
C GLN A 107 -6.17 -10.38 14.09
N SER A 108 -5.70 -10.16 12.86
CA SER A 108 -5.94 -8.92 12.09
C SER A 108 -7.02 -9.08 11.00
N VAL A 109 -7.64 -10.26 10.90
CA VAL A 109 -8.67 -10.52 9.88
C VAL A 109 -10.00 -9.87 10.27
N HIS A 110 -10.77 -9.47 9.27
CA HIS A 110 -12.09 -8.89 9.45
C HIS A 110 -13.00 -9.33 8.31
N ILE A 111 -14.32 -9.18 8.51
CA ILE A 111 -15.28 -9.41 7.44
C ILE A 111 -15.33 -8.17 6.56
N ALA A 112 -15.06 -8.34 5.27
CA ALA A 112 -15.13 -7.28 4.26
C ALA A 112 -15.65 -7.85 2.92
N PRO A 113 -16.04 -7.00 1.97
CA PRO A 113 -16.35 -7.44 0.61
C PRO A 113 -15.18 -8.19 -0.03
N LEU A 114 -15.45 -9.29 -0.74
CA LEU A 114 -14.42 -10.14 -1.35
C LEU A 114 -13.49 -9.34 -2.27
N PHE A 115 -13.95 -8.35 -3.03
CA PHE A 115 -13.08 -7.62 -3.95
C PHE A 115 -11.93 -6.84 -3.28
N GLN A 116 -11.99 -6.61 -1.96
CA GLN A 116 -11.00 -5.80 -1.22
C GLN A 116 -9.91 -6.64 -0.54
N GLN A 117 -10.07 -7.97 -0.48
CA GLN A 117 -9.25 -8.79 0.41
C GLN A 117 -8.19 -9.65 -0.29
N PRO A 118 -8.48 -10.38 -1.38
CA PRO A 118 -7.50 -11.20 -2.05
C PRO A 118 -6.38 -10.35 -2.65
N ALA A 119 -5.16 -10.69 -2.26
CA ALA A 119 -3.94 -10.32 -2.94
C ALA A 119 -3.21 -11.60 -3.35
N THR A 120 -2.24 -11.47 -4.26
CA THR A 120 -1.30 -12.57 -4.48
C THR A 120 -0.48 -12.77 -3.19
N PRO A 121 -0.42 -14.00 -2.64
CA PRO A 121 0.31 -14.25 -1.40
C PRO A 121 1.78 -13.83 -1.48
N ALA A 122 2.33 -13.31 -0.37
CA ALA A 122 3.67 -12.74 -0.33
C ALA A 122 4.78 -13.76 -0.67
N PHE A 123 4.55 -15.04 -0.39
CA PHE A 123 5.49 -16.11 -0.78
C PHE A 123 5.54 -16.40 -2.30
N LEU A 124 4.66 -15.78 -3.08
CA LEU A 124 4.68 -15.77 -4.55
C LEU A 124 5.16 -14.43 -5.11
N ASP A 125 5.55 -13.49 -4.25
CA ASP A 125 6.13 -12.24 -4.70
C ASP A 125 7.57 -12.45 -5.19
N PHE A 126 8.01 -11.56 -6.08
CA PHE A 126 9.33 -11.63 -6.71
C PHE A 126 9.70 -10.28 -7.32
N GLU A 127 11.00 -10.01 -7.37
CA GLU A 127 11.55 -8.86 -8.07
C GLU A 127 11.55 -9.08 -9.57
N GLY A 128 10.95 -8.14 -10.31
CA GLY A 128 10.91 -8.17 -11.76
C GLY A 128 9.51 -7.92 -12.33
N PRO A 129 9.39 -7.92 -13.67
CA PRO A 129 8.13 -7.65 -14.33
C PRO A 129 7.09 -8.75 -14.01
N LYS A 130 5.90 -8.33 -13.58
CA LYS A 130 4.76 -9.25 -13.44
C LYS A 130 4.32 -9.71 -14.84
N PRO A 131 4.01 -11.00 -15.03
CA PRO A 131 3.45 -11.49 -16.29
C PRO A 131 2.16 -10.76 -16.65
N ASP A 132 1.90 -10.64 -17.95
CA ASP A 132 0.63 -10.09 -18.45
C ASP A 132 -0.57 -10.86 -17.89
N GLU A 133 -1.70 -10.16 -17.75
CA GLU A 133 -2.98 -10.77 -17.40
C GLU A 133 -3.36 -11.87 -18.41
N GLY A 134 -3.98 -12.96 -17.94
CA GLY A 134 -4.45 -14.04 -18.83
C GLY A 134 -3.87 -15.41 -18.50
N VAL A 135 -3.56 -16.24 -19.50
CA VAL A 135 -3.10 -17.64 -19.30
C VAL A 135 -1.80 -17.93 -20.06
N SER A 136 -1.11 -16.90 -20.55
CA SER A 136 0.18 -17.06 -21.24
C SER A 136 1.24 -17.56 -20.25
N ALA A 137 2.05 -18.52 -20.71
CA ALA A 137 3.20 -18.98 -19.94
C ALA A 137 4.34 -17.95 -20.06
N PRO A 138 5.07 -17.66 -18.97
CA PRO A 138 6.25 -16.80 -19.02
C PRO A 138 7.33 -17.40 -19.95
N SER A 139 7.80 -16.59 -20.91
CA SER A 139 8.85 -16.98 -21.84
C SER A 139 10.23 -16.51 -21.36
N MET A 140 11.27 -17.23 -21.78
CA MET A 140 12.65 -16.76 -21.63
C MET A 140 12.89 -15.49 -22.46
N PRO A 141 13.87 -14.65 -22.08
CA PRO A 141 14.27 -13.52 -22.90
C PRO A 141 14.87 -14.01 -24.24
N GLU A 142 14.63 -13.27 -25.33
CA GLU A 142 15.06 -13.68 -26.68
C GLU A 142 16.58 -13.88 -26.79
N ASN A 143 17.35 -13.13 -26.01
CA ASN A 143 18.80 -13.19 -25.97
C ASN A 143 19.37 -14.19 -24.95
N PHE A 144 18.55 -15.10 -24.40
CA PHE A 144 18.98 -16.04 -23.34
C PHE A 144 20.27 -16.80 -23.67
N GLU A 145 20.42 -17.29 -24.90
CA GLU A 145 21.56 -18.09 -25.34
C GLU A 145 22.89 -17.30 -25.38
N VAL A 146 22.84 -15.96 -25.45
CA VAL A 146 24.02 -15.10 -25.49
C VAL A 146 24.35 -14.45 -24.14
N LEU A 147 23.52 -14.69 -23.12
CA LEU A 147 23.75 -14.23 -21.75
C LEU A 147 24.90 -15.01 -21.08
N SER A 148 25.54 -14.39 -20.10
CA SER A 148 26.48 -15.08 -19.22
C SER A 148 25.78 -16.17 -18.40
N ALA A 149 26.55 -17.13 -17.88
CA ALA A 149 25.99 -18.21 -17.05
C ALA A 149 25.24 -17.68 -15.81
N ALA A 150 25.69 -16.57 -15.22
CA ALA A 150 25.04 -15.92 -14.09
C ALA A 150 23.69 -15.30 -14.48
N GLU A 151 23.65 -14.54 -15.57
CA GLU A 151 22.41 -13.94 -16.10
C GLU A 151 21.41 -15.01 -16.56
N GLN A 152 21.89 -16.12 -17.15
CA GLN A 152 21.03 -17.26 -17.47
C GLN A 152 20.41 -17.91 -16.22
N ALA A 153 21.18 -18.02 -15.14
CA ALA A 153 20.66 -18.55 -13.87
C ALA A 153 19.60 -17.61 -13.26
N GLN A 154 19.82 -16.29 -13.33
CA GLN A 154 18.84 -15.29 -12.91
C GLN A 154 17.56 -15.34 -13.76
N ALA A 155 17.69 -15.39 -15.08
CA ALA A 155 16.54 -15.50 -15.99
C ALA A 155 15.72 -16.78 -15.73
N LYS A 156 16.37 -17.92 -15.46
CA LYS A 156 15.70 -19.17 -15.06
C LYS A 156 14.96 -19.05 -13.72
N THR A 157 15.56 -18.38 -12.76
CA THR A 157 14.95 -18.13 -11.44
C THR A 157 13.70 -17.26 -11.59
N LEU A 158 13.82 -16.14 -12.31
CA LEU A 158 12.71 -15.24 -12.61
C LEU A 158 11.58 -15.97 -13.36
N GLN A 159 11.89 -16.75 -14.39
CA GLN A 159 10.88 -17.53 -15.12
C GLN A 159 10.16 -18.51 -14.20
N THR A 160 10.87 -19.14 -13.26
CA THR A 160 10.27 -20.06 -12.28
C THR A 160 9.30 -19.30 -11.36
N GLN A 161 9.70 -18.15 -10.82
CA GLN A 161 8.86 -17.31 -9.97
C GLN A 161 7.61 -16.82 -10.72
N GLN A 162 7.79 -16.30 -11.94
CA GLN A 162 6.69 -15.90 -12.81
C GLN A 162 5.74 -17.07 -13.13
N SER A 163 6.28 -18.28 -13.30
CA SER A 163 5.46 -19.48 -13.55
C SER A 163 4.64 -19.88 -12.33
N LEU A 164 5.19 -19.77 -11.13
CA LEU A 164 4.47 -20.02 -9.87
C LEU A 164 3.36 -18.98 -9.66
N TYR A 165 3.66 -17.70 -9.86
CA TYR A 165 2.68 -16.62 -9.85
C TYR A 165 1.53 -16.92 -10.82
N LYS A 166 1.85 -17.32 -12.05
CA LYS A 166 0.83 -17.63 -13.06
C LYS A 166 0.02 -18.88 -12.73
N LEU A 167 0.67 -19.89 -12.15
CA LEU A 167 -0.01 -21.10 -11.70
C LEU A 167 -1.03 -20.77 -10.61
N TYR A 168 -0.72 -19.87 -9.68
CA TYR A 168 -1.66 -19.42 -8.66
C TYR A 168 -2.89 -18.73 -9.28
N GLU A 169 -2.69 -17.83 -10.24
CA GLU A 169 -3.77 -17.17 -10.97
C GLU A 169 -4.67 -18.20 -11.70
N ILE A 170 -4.04 -19.17 -12.40
CA ILE A 170 -4.76 -20.24 -13.13
C ILE A 170 -5.53 -21.16 -12.18
N GLN A 171 -4.93 -21.54 -11.06
CA GLN A 171 -5.60 -22.40 -10.07
C GLN A 171 -6.74 -21.66 -9.39
N SER A 172 -6.57 -20.37 -9.09
CA SER A 172 -7.65 -19.50 -8.61
C SER A 172 -8.81 -19.50 -9.61
N ALA A 173 -8.55 -19.26 -10.90
CA ALA A 173 -9.60 -19.27 -11.94
C ALA A 173 -10.32 -20.63 -12.07
N ARG A 174 -9.61 -21.73 -11.83
CA ARG A 174 -10.16 -23.10 -11.91
C ARG A 174 -10.97 -23.49 -10.67
N GLN A 175 -10.48 -23.15 -9.48
CA GLN A 175 -11.02 -23.64 -8.21
C GLN A 175 -11.96 -22.64 -7.55
N ASN A 176 -11.75 -21.34 -7.74
CA ASN A 176 -12.51 -20.27 -7.11
C ASN A 176 -12.59 -19.03 -8.04
N LYS A 177 -13.60 -19.03 -8.92
CA LYS A 177 -13.77 -18.02 -9.96
C LYS A 177 -14.00 -16.63 -9.37
N GLU A 178 -14.66 -16.54 -8.23
CA GLU A 178 -14.96 -15.31 -7.52
C GLU A 178 -13.68 -14.66 -6.99
N VAL A 179 -12.77 -15.45 -6.39
CA VAL A 179 -11.44 -14.96 -5.98
C VAL A 179 -10.62 -14.51 -7.18
N PHE A 180 -10.64 -15.27 -8.28
CA PHE A 180 -9.94 -14.86 -9.49
C PHE A 180 -10.44 -13.51 -10.02
N LYS A 181 -11.75 -13.30 -10.07
CA LYS A 181 -12.33 -12.00 -10.45
C LYS A 181 -11.96 -10.88 -9.49
N ALA A 182 -11.90 -11.16 -8.18
CA ALA A 182 -11.46 -10.20 -7.18
C ALA A 182 -9.99 -9.80 -7.38
N LEU A 183 -9.10 -10.76 -7.64
CA LEU A 183 -7.70 -10.51 -7.99
C LEU A 183 -7.55 -9.69 -9.28
N GLN A 184 -8.39 -9.93 -10.29
CA GLN A 184 -8.39 -9.09 -11.50
C GLN A 184 -8.89 -7.67 -11.21
N TYR A 185 -9.88 -7.52 -10.33
CA TYR A 185 -10.40 -6.21 -9.96
C TYR A 185 -9.43 -5.41 -9.09
N SER A 186 -8.55 -6.06 -8.33
CA SER A 186 -7.61 -5.37 -7.42
C SER A 186 -6.62 -4.45 -8.15
N SER A 187 -6.35 -4.69 -9.44
CA SER A 187 -5.54 -3.82 -10.29
C SER A 187 -6.29 -2.56 -10.78
N SER A 188 -7.62 -2.49 -10.63
CA SER A 188 -8.41 -1.36 -11.08
C SER A 188 -8.16 -0.09 -10.25
N LEU A 189 -8.28 1.08 -10.89
CA LEU A 189 -8.17 2.38 -10.21
C LEU A 189 -9.18 2.51 -9.05
N GLY A 190 -10.39 1.96 -9.22
CA GLY A 190 -11.40 1.95 -8.16
C GLY A 190 -10.98 1.17 -6.92
N SER A 191 -10.38 -0.01 -7.11
CA SER A 191 -9.84 -0.79 -5.99
C SER A 191 -8.69 -0.07 -5.30
N GLN A 192 -7.77 0.52 -6.07
CA GLN A 192 -6.62 1.25 -5.52
C GLN A 192 -7.04 2.45 -4.67
N ILE A 193 -7.99 3.26 -5.16
CA ILE A 193 -8.52 4.41 -4.42
C ILE A 193 -9.19 3.94 -3.12
N ILE A 194 -10.04 2.91 -3.19
CA ILE A 194 -10.74 2.38 -2.00
C ILE A 194 -9.72 1.88 -0.97
N SER A 195 -8.68 1.17 -1.40
CA SER A 195 -7.62 0.66 -0.52
C SER A 195 -6.84 1.81 0.14
N LEU A 196 -6.41 2.81 -0.62
CA LEU A 196 -5.64 3.94 -0.07
C LEU A 196 -6.48 4.82 0.86
N VAL A 197 -7.75 5.01 0.55
CA VAL A 197 -8.68 5.74 1.44
C VAL A 197 -8.76 5.09 2.81
N SER A 198 -8.64 3.76 2.91
CA SER A 198 -8.64 3.06 4.20
C SER A 198 -7.43 3.37 5.10
N GLN A 199 -6.43 4.08 4.56
CA GLN A 199 -5.19 4.41 5.24
C GLN A 199 -4.91 5.91 5.28
N VAL A 200 -5.80 6.79 4.81
CA VAL A 200 -5.54 8.23 4.67
C VAL A 200 -5.11 8.92 5.97
N PHE A 201 -5.52 8.41 7.13
CA PHE A 201 -5.07 8.93 8.41
C PHE A 201 -3.55 8.77 8.63
N ASN A 202 -2.97 7.65 8.16
CA ASN A 202 -1.55 7.33 8.29
C ASN A 202 -0.75 7.69 7.03
N ALA A 203 -1.31 7.42 5.85
CA ALA A 203 -0.67 7.52 4.54
C ALA A 203 -0.81 8.91 3.92
N GLY A 204 -0.11 9.12 2.79
CA GLY A 204 -0.13 10.38 2.04
C GLY A 204 -1.43 10.60 1.27
N GLU A 205 -2.19 11.62 1.67
CA GLU A 205 -3.29 12.15 0.86
C GLU A 205 -2.89 12.67 -0.55
N PRO A 206 -1.61 13.05 -0.84
CA PRO A 206 -1.21 13.42 -2.21
C PRO A 206 -1.44 12.32 -3.24
N ILE A 207 -1.23 11.05 -2.86
CA ILE A 207 -1.45 9.90 -3.75
C ILE A 207 -2.93 9.76 -4.05
N ILE A 208 -3.78 9.83 -3.02
CA ILE A 208 -5.24 9.73 -3.16
C ILE A 208 -5.76 10.89 -4.01
N ARG A 209 -5.26 12.11 -3.79
CA ARG A 209 -5.62 13.28 -4.61
C ARG A 209 -5.23 13.06 -6.08
N GLY A 210 -4.03 12.55 -6.35
CA GLY A 210 -3.57 12.22 -7.71
C GLY A 210 -4.47 11.18 -8.39
N GLN A 211 -4.85 10.11 -7.68
CA GLN A 211 -5.76 9.10 -8.23
C GLN A 211 -7.19 9.61 -8.45
N LEU A 212 -7.69 10.50 -7.59
CA LEU A 212 -8.99 11.16 -7.80
C LEU A 212 -8.96 12.12 -8.99
N ILE A 213 -7.84 12.81 -9.23
CA ILE A 213 -7.62 13.62 -10.43
C ILE A 213 -7.60 12.72 -11.67
N GLN A 214 -6.86 11.61 -11.65
CA GLN A 214 -6.83 10.63 -12.73
C GLN A 214 -8.22 10.08 -13.02
N LEU A 215 -8.98 9.71 -11.97
CA LEU A 215 -10.36 9.26 -12.09
C LEU A 215 -11.24 10.33 -12.78
N ALA A 216 -11.07 11.60 -12.44
CA ALA A 216 -11.83 12.68 -13.06
C ALA A 216 -11.49 12.86 -14.55
N GLN A 217 -10.20 12.75 -14.92
CA GLN A 217 -9.73 12.82 -16.30
C GLN A 217 -10.21 11.62 -17.14
N GLU A 218 -10.27 10.44 -16.52
CA GLU A 218 -10.66 9.18 -17.17
C GLU A 218 -12.13 8.78 -16.91
N TRP A 219 -12.94 9.71 -16.40
CA TRP A 219 -14.28 9.42 -15.89
C TRP A 219 -15.16 8.66 -16.89
N ASP A 220 -15.21 9.13 -18.13
CA ASP A 220 -15.99 8.53 -19.22
C ASP A 220 -15.54 7.11 -19.57
N ARG A 221 -14.24 6.80 -19.40
CA ARG A 221 -13.65 5.48 -19.65
C ARG A 221 -14.06 4.51 -18.54
N ILE A 222 -14.04 4.95 -17.29
CA ILE A 222 -14.26 4.13 -16.10
C ILE A 222 -15.75 3.93 -15.84
N VAL A 223 -16.52 5.01 -15.85
CA VAL A 223 -17.95 5.02 -15.49
C VAL A 223 -18.84 4.77 -16.72
N GLY A 224 -18.40 5.22 -17.89
CA GLY A 224 -19.15 5.15 -19.15
C GLY A 224 -19.89 6.45 -19.47
N LYS A 225 -19.75 6.93 -20.70
CA LYS A 225 -20.24 8.22 -21.21
C LYS A 225 -21.73 8.51 -20.97
N ASP A 226 -22.56 7.47 -20.96
CA ASP A 226 -24.01 7.62 -20.89
C ASP A 226 -24.59 7.57 -19.46
N ARG A 227 -23.74 7.43 -18.43
CA ARG A 227 -24.20 7.25 -17.05
C ARG A 227 -24.38 8.57 -16.31
N GLN A 228 -23.29 9.33 -16.14
CA GLN A 228 -23.29 10.53 -15.31
C GLN A 228 -22.08 11.41 -15.57
N THR A 229 -22.23 12.72 -15.40
CA THR A 229 -21.10 13.66 -15.40
C THR A 229 -20.23 13.45 -14.15
N CYS A 230 -18.91 13.62 -14.28
CA CYS A 230 -17.99 13.54 -13.17
C CYS A 230 -18.37 14.54 -12.06
N PRO A 231 -18.56 14.10 -10.81
CA PRO A 231 -18.91 14.99 -9.69
C PRO A 231 -17.69 15.72 -9.10
N LEU A 232 -16.48 15.39 -9.56
CA LEU A 232 -15.23 16.04 -9.15
C LEU A 232 -14.95 17.23 -10.07
N SER A 233 -14.70 18.40 -9.47
CA SER A 233 -14.26 19.58 -10.20
C SER A 233 -12.74 19.67 -10.04
N VAL A 234 -12.02 19.40 -11.11
CA VAL A 234 -10.55 19.47 -11.15
C VAL A 234 -10.15 20.64 -12.04
N THR A 235 -9.39 21.57 -11.48
CA THR A 235 -8.82 22.71 -12.21
C THR A 235 -7.35 22.46 -12.56
N PRO A 236 -6.78 23.22 -13.51
CA PRO A 236 -5.33 23.18 -13.77
C PRO A 236 -4.49 23.55 -12.54
N ASP A 237 -5.04 24.35 -11.62
CA ASP A 237 -4.34 24.74 -10.40
C ASP A 237 -4.32 23.59 -9.39
N ASP A 238 -5.39 22.79 -9.31
CA ASP A 238 -5.42 21.56 -8.49
C ASP A 238 -4.36 20.54 -8.94
N ILE A 239 -4.18 20.40 -10.26
CA ILE A 239 -3.17 19.49 -10.83
C ILE A 239 -1.77 19.97 -10.45
N ARG A 240 -1.47 21.26 -10.64
CA ARG A 240 -0.16 21.82 -10.28
C ARG A 240 0.14 21.74 -8.79
N GLU A 241 -0.86 21.98 -7.94
CA GLU A 241 -0.70 21.83 -6.49
C GLU A 241 -0.45 20.36 -6.12
N GLN A 242 -1.20 19.43 -6.71
CA GLN A 242 -1.04 18.00 -6.45
C GLN A 242 0.33 17.48 -6.91
N GLU A 243 0.81 17.89 -8.08
CA GLU A 243 2.15 17.52 -8.59
C GLU A 243 3.26 18.01 -7.65
N HIS A 244 3.18 19.27 -7.22
CA HIS A 244 4.13 19.84 -6.26
C HIS A 244 4.07 19.14 -4.89
N ASP A 245 2.87 18.87 -4.38
CA ASP A 245 2.69 18.16 -3.12
C ASP A 245 3.20 16.72 -3.18
N LEU A 246 2.94 16.01 -4.28
CA LEU A 246 3.40 14.64 -4.51
C LEU A 246 4.92 14.60 -4.59
N GLN A 247 5.55 15.51 -5.33
CA GLN A 247 7.01 15.59 -5.40
C GLN A 247 7.63 15.75 -4.00
N LYS A 248 7.12 16.67 -3.18
CA LYS A 248 7.62 16.86 -1.82
C LYS A 248 7.34 15.68 -0.90
N TRP A 249 6.25 14.97 -1.15
CA TRP A 249 5.92 13.76 -0.43
C TRP A 249 6.92 12.64 -0.79
N GLU A 250 7.22 12.45 -2.08
CA GLU A 250 8.24 11.50 -2.56
C GLU A 250 9.63 11.83 -1.98
N GLU A 251 10.02 13.11 -1.93
CA GLU A 251 11.26 13.56 -1.28
C GLU A 251 11.31 13.13 0.20
N GLY A 252 10.20 13.26 0.93
CA GLY A 252 10.14 12.84 2.34
C GLY A 252 10.15 11.31 2.54
N VAL A 253 9.63 10.54 1.57
CA VAL A 253 9.78 9.08 1.53
C VAL A 253 11.25 8.72 1.33
N GLN A 254 11.92 9.34 0.35
CA GLN A 254 13.33 9.11 0.09
C GLN A 254 14.21 9.42 1.31
N LEU A 255 13.91 10.50 2.05
CA LEU A 255 14.63 10.80 3.30
C LEU A 255 14.52 9.68 4.33
N MET A 256 13.38 8.99 4.41
CA MET A 256 13.23 7.83 5.29
C MET A 256 14.06 6.65 4.80
N GLU A 257 14.01 6.36 3.49
CA GLU A 257 14.81 5.29 2.88
C GLU A 257 16.30 5.49 3.13
N ASP A 258 16.81 6.71 2.92
CA ASP A 258 18.22 7.05 3.16
C ASP A 258 18.63 6.83 4.63
N VAL A 259 17.72 7.13 5.57
CA VAL A 259 17.92 6.86 7.00
C VAL A 259 17.93 5.36 7.28
N LEU A 260 17.00 4.59 6.71
CA LEU A 260 16.95 3.13 6.87
C LEU A 260 18.19 2.45 6.30
N ASP A 261 18.66 2.88 5.13
CA ASP A 261 19.90 2.41 4.51
C ASP A 261 21.10 2.70 5.41
N SER A 262 21.16 3.91 5.98
CA SER A 262 22.19 4.28 6.96
C SER A 262 22.14 3.38 8.20
N LEU A 263 20.96 2.90 8.59
CA LEU A 263 20.76 1.98 9.71
C LEU A 263 21.08 0.51 9.39
N GLY A 264 21.42 0.18 8.14
CA GLY A 264 21.76 -1.18 7.72
C GLY A 264 20.73 -1.80 6.77
N GLY A 265 19.86 -0.99 6.19
CA GLY A 265 18.87 -1.39 5.21
C GLY A 265 17.54 -1.84 5.80
N VAL A 266 16.63 -2.25 4.90
CA VAL A 266 15.25 -2.63 5.20
C VAL A 266 15.10 -3.93 6.01
N GLU A 267 16.17 -4.66 6.29
CA GLU A 267 16.12 -5.91 7.08
C GLU A 267 15.58 -5.69 8.51
N ASN A 268 15.78 -4.49 9.08
CA ASN A 268 15.20 -4.09 10.38
C ASN A 268 13.78 -3.48 10.27
N GLY A 269 13.28 -3.39 9.03
CA GLY A 269 11.96 -2.87 8.65
C GLY A 269 11.80 -1.36 8.89
N TRP A 270 10.77 -0.79 8.24
CA TRP A 270 10.34 0.60 8.43
C TRP A 270 9.85 0.91 9.85
N GLN A 271 9.66 -0.12 10.66
CA GLN A 271 9.17 -0.03 12.04
C GLN A 271 10.30 -0.02 13.07
N GLY A 272 11.56 -0.20 12.65
CA GLY A 272 12.74 -0.18 13.54
C GLY A 272 12.82 -1.36 14.51
N TRP A 273 12.33 -2.54 14.11
CA TRP A 273 12.49 -3.74 14.95
C TRP A 273 13.92 -4.22 14.87
N VAL A 274 14.52 -4.45 16.04
CA VAL A 274 15.89 -4.96 16.17
C VAL A 274 15.87 -6.14 17.13
N SER A 275 16.77 -7.10 16.91
CA SER A 275 16.94 -8.22 17.82
C SER A 275 17.34 -7.70 19.22
N HIS A 276 17.08 -8.49 20.27
CA HIS A 276 17.55 -8.13 21.61
C HIS A 276 19.08 -8.05 21.66
N GLU A 277 19.76 -8.87 20.87
CA GLU A 277 21.22 -8.93 20.80
C GLU A 277 21.83 -7.68 20.16
N ASP A 278 21.15 -7.11 19.16
CA ASP A 278 21.63 -5.95 18.41
C ASP A 278 21.08 -4.62 18.94
N TYR A 279 20.20 -4.65 19.94
CA TYR A 279 19.48 -3.46 20.42
C TYR A 279 20.41 -2.31 20.83
N ASP A 280 21.39 -2.58 21.69
CA ASP A 280 22.32 -1.55 22.16
C ASP A 280 23.15 -0.96 21.00
N GLN A 281 23.59 -1.82 20.07
CA GLN A 281 24.35 -1.38 18.90
C GLN A 281 23.49 -0.49 17.99
N MET A 282 22.24 -0.90 17.72
CA MET A 282 21.34 -0.16 16.83
C MET A 282 20.84 1.14 17.47
N ARG A 283 20.65 1.19 18.78
CA ARG A 283 20.35 2.43 19.50
C ARG A 283 21.47 3.46 19.31
N ASP A 284 22.72 3.04 19.51
CA ASP A 284 23.87 3.94 19.38
C ASP A 284 24.06 4.38 17.91
N LYS A 285 23.82 3.47 16.96
CA LYS A 285 23.81 3.78 15.52
C LYS A 285 22.70 4.77 15.15
N LEU A 286 21.50 4.59 15.69
CA LEU A 286 20.36 5.49 15.47
C LEU A 286 20.64 6.90 15.95
N ALA A 287 21.27 7.05 17.13
CA ALA A 287 21.70 8.35 17.63
C ALA A 287 22.71 9.02 16.68
N ALA A 288 23.69 8.27 16.17
CA ALA A 288 24.66 8.80 15.21
C ALA A 288 24.02 9.21 13.88
N VAL A 289 23.12 8.39 13.32
CA VAL A 289 22.40 8.68 12.08
C VAL A 289 21.50 9.92 12.24
N LYS A 290 20.83 10.06 13.38
CA LYS A 290 20.03 11.25 13.69
C LYS A 290 20.87 12.53 13.67
N GLU A 291 22.03 12.53 14.32
CA GLU A 291 22.91 13.71 14.32
C GLU A 291 23.42 14.05 12.90
N GLN A 292 23.80 13.05 12.11
CA GLN A 292 24.22 13.24 10.71
C GLN A 292 23.09 13.81 9.85
N PHE A 293 21.86 13.29 10.00
CA PHE A 293 20.68 13.81 9.33
C PHE A 293 20.44 15.28 9.70
N LEU A 294 20.48 15.62 10.99
CA LEU A 294 20.27 16.99 11.46
C LEU A 294 21.36 17.97 10.99
N ASP A 295 22.61 17.53 10.92
CA ASP A 295 23.72 18.32 10.40
C ASP A 295 23.60 18.57 8.88
N HIS A 296 23.05 17.60 8.14
CA HIS A 296 22.84 17.72 6.70
C HIS A 296 21.63 18.61 6.36
N MET A 297 20.53 18.48 7.12
CA MET A 297 19.25 19.07 6.77
C MET A 297 19.03 20.49 7.32
N ALA A 298 19.82 20.91 8.31
CA ALA A 298 19.62 22.20 8.97
C ALA A 298 20.76 23.18 8.71
N GLY A 299 20.43 24.36 8.16
CA GLY A 299 21.35 25.50 8.05
C GLY A 299 21.34 26.41 9.27
N SER A 300 20.38 26.24 10.19
CA SER A 300 20.23 27.05 11.41
C SER A 300 19.81 26.21 12.62
N LEU A 301 19.95 26.79 13.82
CA LEU A 301 19.46 26.15 15.05
C LEU A 301 17.94 25.92 15.02
N GLU A 302 17.19 26.85 14.44
CA GLU A 302 15.73 26.79 14.32
C GLU A 302 15.29 25.64 13.39
N GLU A 303 15.99 25.47 12.27
CA GLU A 303 15.76 24.33 11.36
C GLU A 303 16.15 23.01 12.01
N ARG A 304 17.25 22.98 12.76
CA ARG A 304 17.68 21.77 13.49
C ARG A 304 16.62 21.33 14.49
N GLU A 305 16.07 22.26 15.25
CA GLU A 305 14.97 21.97 16.18
C GLU A 305 13.70 21.51 15.45
N ALA A 306 13.39 22.10 14.30
CA ALA A 306 12.24 21.71 13.49
C ALA A 306 12.36 20.28 12.95
N TRP A 307 13.52 19.93 12.39
CA TRP A 307 13.82 18.57 11.93
C TRP A 307 13.86 17.56 13.07
N SER A 308 14.40 17.93 14.23
CA SER A 308 14.43 17.06 15.41
C SER A 308 13.02 16.71 15.93
N ARG A 309 12.05 17.62 15.81
CA ARG A 309 10.65 17.39 16.20
C ARG A 309 9.91 16.40 15.28
N VAL A 310 10.35 16.25 14.04
CA VAL A 310 9.72 15.36 13.05
C VAL A 310 10.53 14.09 12.80
N TRP A 311 11.58 13.87 13.60
CA TRP A 311 12.35 12.64 13.55
C TRP A 311 11.45 11.43 13.79
N PRO A 312 11.48 10.42 12.91
CA PRO A 312 10.46 9.37 12.89
C PRO A 312 10.64 8.29 13.96
N PHE A 313 11.87 8.10 14.46
CA PHE A 313 12.18 7.09 15.47
C PHE A 313 12.13 7.70 16.88
N GLN A 314 11.32 7.13 17.75
CA GLN A 314 11.29 7.43 19.18
C GLN A 314 12.01 6.29 19.91
N ASP A 315 12.74 6.61 20.98
CA ASP A 315 13.56 5.68 21.78
C ASP A 315 12.89 4.33 22.09
#